data_AF-A0A3D3T1E8-F1
#
_entry.id   AF-A0A3D3T1E8-F1
#
_cell.length_a   1.000
_cell.length_b   1.000
_cell.length_c   1.000
_cell.angle_alpha   90.00
_cell.angle_beta   90.00
_cell.angle_gamma   90.00
#
_symmetry.space_group_name_H-M   'P 1'
#
loop_
_entity.id
_entity.type
_entity.pdbx_description
1 polymer ?
#
loop_
_entity_poly.entity_id
_entity_poly.type
_entity_poly.pdbx_seq_one_letter_code
_entity_poly.pdbx_strand_id
1 'polypeptide(L)'
;MDNKSENTEGVDKAENEAPTTHTVVGKENSASASKDAEVPDGTTGQANKSVGRGWRWLTILLLILMLVGLVLIGGYGFKFYQQYKQAGQENARAVARVEALDERITLERAERVQRDSELKADIAVARRTLEAQAEAIASLSALDREQWMLAELEYLVRLASQRLVTEDRPQGALTLLAAADELLRSMESVDTLAVREVLAKDISALKLVQLVDREGIYSRLGALIPAMLALPAVPSTGLLELSEAAQSDKQSEANASASAQSGEQANMAWHERLWSNAKKTLSGFVRNHFHVRYRDIPVQPLISAEQEQWLRHDLAINLSNAQQALLRGEQGIYDASLAVVAEHLAQYFQGAARTSSLLE
;
A
#
# COMPACT_ATOMS: atom_id res chain seq x y z
N MET A 1 -3.62 -20.74 -5.34
CA MET A 1 -3.79 -21.03 -3.90
C MET A 1 -5.28 -20.92 -3.60
N ASP A 2 -6.13 -21.82 -4.09
CA ASP A 2 -6.25 -23.27 -3.81
C ASP A 2 -6.67 -23.57 -2.37
N ASN A 3 -7.97 -23.87 -2.18
CA ASN A 3 -8.55 -24.91 -1.31
C ASN A 3 -10.09 -24.85 -1.50
N LYS A 4 -10.86 -25.77 -2.08
CA LYS A 4 -11.01 -27.25 -2.02
C LYS A 4 -11.50 -27.80 -0.67
N SER A 5 -12.80 -28.07 -0.59
CA SER A 5 -13.46 -29.33 -0.14
C SER A 5 -15.00 -29.10 -0.16
N GLU A 6 -15.78 -29.67 -1.08
CA GLU A 6 -16.36 -31.04 -1.16
C GLU A 6 -17.44 -31.40 -0.12
N ASN A 7 -18.55 -31.93 -0.66
CA ASN A 7 -19.60 -32.81 -0.09
C ASN A 7 -20.76 -32.13 0.70
N THR A 8 -22.04 -32.51 0.60
CA THR A 8 -22.74 -33.74 0.19
C THR A 8 -24.18 -33.48 -0.30
N GLU A 9 -24.66 -34.39 -1.15
CA GLU A 9 -26.02 -34.97 -1.25
C GLU A 9 -27.24 -34.07 -1.53
N GLY A 10 -27.79 -34.29 -2.74
CA GLY A 10 -29.16 -33.93 -3.08
C GLY A 10 -30.16 -35.01 -2.66
N VAL A 11 -31.36 -34.54 -2.28
CA VAL A 11 -32.64 -35.20 -2.53
C VAL A 11 -33.64 -34.07 -2.68
N ASP A 12 -34.12 -33.86 -3.89
CA ASP A 12 -35.19 -32.91 -4.18
C ASP A 12 -36.51 -33.64 -4.48
N LYS A 13 -37.56 -32.91 -4.13
CA LYS A 13 -38.93 -33.31 -3.83
C LYS A 13 -39.85 -32.96 -5.00
N ALA A 14 -40.67 -33.90 -5.46
CA ALA A 14 -41.98 -33.66 -6.09
C ALA A 14 -42.71 -35.03 -6.19
N GLU A 15 -43.69 -35.33 -5.35
CA GLU A 15 -45.10 -34.91 -5.45
C GLU A 15 -45.87 -35.76 -6.46
N ASN A 16 -46.65 -36.69 -5.90
CA ASN A 16 -47.43 -37.72 -6.56
C ASN A 16 -48.91 -37.46 -6.25
N GLU A 17 -49.68 -37.10 -7.28
CA GLU A 17 -51.14 -36.96 -7.22
C GLU A 17 -51.83 -38.07 -8.02
N ALA A 18 -52.89 -38.62 -7.40
CA ALA A 18 -54.13 -39.21 -7.94
C ALA A 18 -54.52 -40.49 -7.16
N PRO A 19 -55.82 -40.90 -7.10
CA PRO A 19 -56.97 -40.37 -7.83
C PRO A 19 -58.21 -40.06 -6.97
N THR A 20 -59.03 -39.12 -7.43
CA THR A 20 -60.43 -38.93 -7.00
C THR A 20 -61.38 -39.66 -7.94
N THR A 21 -62.38 -40.30 -7.34
CA THR A 21 -63.46 -41.06 -7.98
C THR A 21 -64.52 -40.15 -8.58
N HIS A 22 -64.94 -40.46 -9.79
CA HIS A 22 -66.15 -39.94 -10.43
C HIS A 22 -67.41 -40.42 -9.67
N THR A 23 -68.45 -39.57 -9.59
CA THR A 23 -69.82 -39.86 -10.09
C THR A 23 -70.78 -38.76 -9.63
N VAL A 24 -71.32 -37.97 -10.56
CA VAL A 24 -72.51 -37.12 -10.38
C VAL A 24 -73.38 -37.17 -11.65
N VAL A 25 -74.62 -37.61 -11.46
CA VAL A 25 -75.90 -37.24 -12.13
C VAL A 25 -76.10 -37.55 -13.62
N GLY A 26 -77.25 -38.18 -13.91
CA GLY A 26 -77.92 -38.16 -15.22
C GLY A 26 -79.21 -38.97 -15.22
N LYS A 27 -80.33 -38.30 -15.48
CA LYS A 27 -81.73 -38.69 -15.31
C LYS A 27 -82.35 -38.85 -16.71
N GLU A 28 -83.16 -39.88 -16.99
CA GLU A 28 -84.28 -39.78 -17.96
C GLU A 28 -85.23 -41.00 -18.01
N ASN A 29 -86.53 -40.67 -18.01
CA ASN A 29 -87.76 -41.28 -18.58
C ASN A 29 -87.89 -42.81 -18.79
N SER A 30 -88.95 -43.49 -18.34
CA SER A 30 -90.42 -43.32 -18.57
C SER A 30 -90.92 -43.82 -19.93
N ALA A 31 -91.69 -44.93 -19.92
CA ALA A 31 -92.91 -45.22 -20.70
C ALA A 31 -93.24 -46.72 -20.52
N SER A 32 -94.38 -47.13 -19.94
CA SER A 32 -95.74 -47.17 -20.56
C SER A 32 -95.78 -48.17 -21.72
N ALA A 33 -96.73 -49.08 -21.92
CA ALA A 33 -97.94 -49.55 -21.27
C ALA A 33 -98.45 -50.70 -22.18
N SER A 34 -99.27 -51.61 -21.67
CA SER A 34 -100.43 -52.11 -22.43
C SER A 34 -101.28 -53.07 -21.60
N LYS A 35 -102.58 -52.92 -21.81
CA LYS A 35 -103.74 -53.51 -21.15
C LYS A 35 -104.29 -54.65 -22.04
N ASP A 36 -105.42 -55.19 -21.60
CA ASP A 36 -106.36 -56.13 -22.24
C ASP A 36 -106.14 -57.59 -21.78
N ALA A 37 -106.99 -58.14 -20.90
CA ALA A 37 -108.40 -58.52 -21.05
C ALA A 37 -108.58 -59.70 -22.00
N GLU A 38 -109.01 -60.86 -21.48
CA GLU A 38 -110.27 -61.53 -21.87
C GLU A 38 -110.51 -62.77 -20.98
N VAL A 39 -111.78 -63.01 -20.68
CA VAL A 39 -112.35 -64.21 -20.05
C VAL A 39 -112.68 -65.23 -21.16
N PRO A 40 -112.73 -66.54 -20.89
CA PRO A 40 -114.04 -67.17 -21.06
C PRO A 40 -114.44 -68.11 -19.91
N ASP A 41 -115.72 -68.44 -20.02
CA ASP A 41 -116.69 -68.96 -19.09
C ASP A 41 -116.71 -70.50 -18.99
N GLY A 42 -117.41 -71.00 -17.98
CA GLY A 42 -118.07 -72.31 -18.05
C GLY A 42 -117.51 -73.42 -17.14
N THR A 43 -118.17 -73.67 -16.01
CA THR A 43 -119.17 -74.75 -15.88
C THR A 43 -119.37 -75.14 -14.41
N THR A 44 -120.54 -74.77 -13.90
CA THR A 44 -121.47 -75.54 -13.05
C THR A 44 -120.94 -76.75 -12.26
N GLY A 45 -121.05 -76.67 -10.94
CA GLY A 45 -120.84 -77.82 -10.05
C GLY A 45 -121.19 -77.50 -8.60
N GLN A 46 -122.48 -77.34 -8.30
CA GLN A 46 -122.97 -77.46 -6.93
C GLN A 46 -122.49 -78.79 -6.34
N ALA A 47 -121.71 -78.73 -5.27
CA ALA A 47 -121.64 -79.81 -4.30
C ALA A 47 -121.31 -79.19 -2.94
N ASN A 48 -122.38 -78.80 -2.24
CA ASN A 48 -122.37 -78.60 -0.80
C ASN A 48 -121.81 -79.89 -0.16
N LYS A 49 -120.53 -79.89 0.21
CA LYS A 49 -120.00 -80.82 1.20
C LYS A 49 -119.60 -80.00 2.39
N SER A 50 -120.46 -80.11 3.40
CA SER A 50 -120.34 -79.59 4.74
C SER A 50 -118.88 -79.53 5.19
N VAL A 51 -118.41 -78.31 5.41
CA VAL A 51 -117.19 -78.03 6.15
C VAL A 51 -117.39 -78.65 7.53
N GLY A 52 -116.82 -79.85 7.72
CA GLY A 52 -116.66 -80.45 9.03
C GLY A 52 -115.97 -79.42 9.93
N ARG A 53 -116.51 -79.26 11.13
CA ARG A 53 -116.18 -78.20 12.10
C ARG A 53 -114.66 -77.94 12.21
N GLY A 54 -113.79 -78.94 11.99
CA GLY A 54 -112.32 -78.83 11.98
C GLY A 54 -111.67 -77.87 10.96
N TRP A 55 -112.22 -77.66 9.75
CA TRP A 55 -111.60 -76.75 8.77
C TRP A 55 -111.93 -75.26 9.05
N ARG A 56 -113.03 -74.98 9.76
CA ARG A 56 -113.27 -73.64 10.33
C ARG A 56 -112.22 -73.28 11.37
N TRP A 57 -111.76 -74.26 12.16
CA TRP A 57 -110.67 -74.02 13.11
C TRP A 57 -109.31 -73.77 12.44
N LEU A 58 -109.03 -74.42 11.31
CA LEU A 58 -107.77 -74.19 10.57
C LEU A 58 -107.73 -72.83 9.86
N THR A 59 -108.87 -72.36 9.33
CA THR A 59 -108.99 -71.01 8.77
C THR A 59 -108.95 -69.92 9.85
N ILE A 60 -109.57 -70.16 11.01
CA ILE A 60 -109.45 -69.27 12.18
C ILE A 60 -107.99 -69.23 12.68
N LEU A 61 -107.30 -70.36 12.75
CA LEU A 61 -105.90 -70.43 13.19
C LEU A 61 -104.95 -69.73 12.20
N LEU A 62 -105.20 -69.86 10.89
CA LEU A 62 -104.44 -69.15 9.86
C LEU A 62 -104.68 -67.64 9.89
N LEU A 63 -105.91 -67.20 10.18
CA LEU A 63 -106.25 -65.79 10.35
C LEU A 63 -105.59 -65.20 11.60
N ILE A 64 -105.59 -65.94 12.71
CA ILE A 64 -104.88 -65.55 13.95
C ILE A 64 -103.36 -65.46 13.69
N LEU A 65 -102.78 -66.43 12.98
CA LEU A 65 -101.35 -66.44 12.65
C LEU A 65 -100.96 -65.27 11.74
N MET A 66 -101.82 -64.92 10.79
CA MET A 66 -101.63 -63.73 9.92
C MET A 66 -101.72 -62.43 10.72
N LEU A 67 -102.65 -62.34 11.67
CA LEU A 67 -102.80 -61.18 12.56
C LEU A 67 -101.61 -61.02 13.52
N VAL A 68 -101.10 -62.13 14.07
CA VAL A 68 -99.87 -62.14 14.88
C VAL A 68 -98.65 -61.74 14.04
N GLY A 69 -98.56 -62.23 12.80
CA GLY A 69 -97.52 -61.81 11.85
C GLY A 69 -97.54 -60.30 11.58
N LEU A 70 -98.71 -59.72 11.37
CA LEU A 70 -98.87 -58.27 11.14
C LEU A 70 -98.43 -57.44 12.35
N VAL A 71 -98.79 -57.87 13.57
CA VAL A 71 -98.40 -57.19 14.82
C VAL A 71 -96.89 -57.27 15.04
N LEU A 72 -96.27 -58.42 14.77
CA LEU A 72 -94.82 -58.59 14.87
C LEU A 72 -94.07 -57.72 13.84
N ILE A 73 -94.54 -57.66 12.59
CA ILE A 73 -93.95 -56.82 11.53
C ILE A 73 -94.12 -55.33 11.85
N GLY A 74 -95.30 -54.91 12.33
CA GLY A 74 -95.56 -53.53 12.75
C GLY A 74 -94.71 -53.10 13.96
N GLY A 75 -94.54 -53.98 14.96
CA GLY A 75 -93.67 -53.73 16.10
C GLY A 75 -92.20 -53.62 15.72
N TYR A 76 -91.72 -54.48 14.81
CA TYR A 76 -90.35 -54.44 14.29
C TYR A 76 -90.11 -53.19 13.43
N GLY A 77 -91.07 -52.82 12.57
CA GLY A 77 -91.03 -51.61 11.76
C GLY A 77 -91.00 -50.33 12.61
N PHE A 78 -91.75 -50.29 13.71
CA PHE A 78 -91.72 -49.15 14.64
C PHE A 78 -90.35 -49.02 15.34
N LYS A 79 -89.76 -50.13 15.79
CA LYS A 79 -88.40 -50.14 16.36
C LYS A 79 -87.35 -49.65 15.35
N PHE A 80 -87.44 -50.10 14.09
CA PHE A 80 -86.53 -49.68 13.03
C PHE A 80 -86.71 -48.21 12.66
N TYR A 81 -87.95 -47.72 12.58
CA TYR A 81 -88.26 -46.32 12.32
C TYR A 81 -87.74 -45.39 13.43
N GLN A 82 -87.85 -45.83 14.68
CA GLN A 82 -87.31 -45.10 15.84
C GLN A 82 -85.79 -45.00 15.77
N GLN A 83 -85.11 -46.09 15.39
CA GLN A 83 -83.66 -46.13 15.20
C GLN A 83 -83.22 -45.24 14.01
N TYR A 84 -84.00 -45.21 12.92
CA TYR A 84 -83.74 -44.33 11.78
C TYR A 84 -83.81 -42.84 12.16
N LYS A 85 -84.77 -42.45 13.01
CA LYS A 85 -84.85 -41.08 13.53
C LYS A 85 -83.68 -40.73 14.45
N GLN A 86 -83.25 -41.66 15.31
CA GLN A 86 -82.09 -41.45 16.18
C GLN A 86 -80.80 -41.29 15.38
N ALA A 87 -80.55 -42.16 14.40
CA ALA A 87 -79.40 -42.05 13.49
C ALA A 87 -79.42 -40.73 12.69
N GLY A 88 -80.61 -40.29 12.25
CA GLY A 88 -80.77 -38.98 11.59
C GLY A 88 -80.43 -37.79 12.50
N GLN A 89 -80.80 -37.84 13.78
CA GLN A 89 -80.44 -36.81 14.76
C GLN A 89 -78.95 -36.82 15.11
N GLU A 90 -78.34 -38.00 15.21
CA GLU A 90 -76.89 -38.13 15.43
C GLU A 90 -76.09 -37.56 14.25
N ASN A 91 -76.49 -37.87 13.01
CA ASN A 91 -75.90 -37.28 11.82
C ASN A 91 -76.09 -35.76 11.77
N ALA A 92 -77.28 -35.25 12.10
CA ALA A 92 -77.52 -33.81 12.15
C ALA A 92 -76.63 -33.10 13.19
N ARG A 93 -76.42 -33.72 14.36
CA ARG A 93 -75.50 -33.21 15.39
C ARG A 93 -74.04 -33.32 14.96
N ALA A 94 -73.66 -34.37 14.24
CA ALA A 94 -72.31 -34.53 13.70
C ALA A 94 -72.00 -33.46 12.65
N VAL A 95 -72.94 -33.20 11.72
CA VAL A 95 -72.81 -32.14 10.72
C VAL A 95 -72.69 -30.77 11.38
N ALA A 96 -73.56 -30.44 12.34
CA ALA A 96 -73.47 -29.18 13.08
C ALA A 96 -72.13 -29.01 13.83
N ARG A 97 -71.54 -30.12 14.31
CA ARG A 97 -70.23 -30.10 14.98
C ARG A 97 -69.09 -29.86 13.99
N VAL A 98 -69.17 -30.44 12.78
CA VAL A 98 -68.21 -30.21 11.71
C VAL A 98 -68.27 -28.76 11.22
N GLU A 99 -69.48 -28.22 11.02
CA GLU A 99 -69.68 -26.84 10.58
C GLU A 99 -69.16 -25.83 11.61
N ALA A 100 -69.40 -26.06 12.90
CA ALA A 100 -68.84 -25.24 13.98
C ALA A 100 -67.31 -25.36 14.11
N LEU A 101 -66.71 -26.51 13.75
CA LEU A 101 -65.25 -26.67 13.70
C LEU A 101 -64.66 -25.94 12.49
N ASP A 102 -65.33 -25.99 11.34
CA ASP A 102 -64.88 -25.30 10.13
C ASP A 102 -64.94 -23.77 10.30
N GLU A 103 -66.00 -23.25 10.94
CA GLU A 103 -66.09 -21.83 11.29
C GLU A 103 -64.95 -21.40 12.24
N ARG A 104 -64.59 -22.23 13.23
CA ARG A 104 -63.44 -21.94 14.10
C ARG A 104 -62.11 -21.97 13.35
N ILE A 105 -61.91 -22.94 12.46
CA ILE A 105 -60.67 -23.06 11.66
C ILE A 105 -60.55 -21.88 10.69
N THR A 106 -61.65 -21.45 10.06
CA THR A 106 -61.64 -20.30 9.14
C THR A 106 -61.35 -18.99 9.87
N LEU A 107 -61.91 -18.79 11.07
CA LEU A 107 -61.57 -17.65 11.93
C LEU A 107 -60.10 -17.66 12.37
N GLU A 108 -59.57 -18.80 12.84
CA GLU A 108 -58.15 -18.91 13.21
C GLU A 108 -57.22 -18.67 12.02
N ARG A 109 -57.59 -19.14 10.82
CA ARG A 109 -56.83 -18.87 9.59
C ARG A 109 -56.87 -17.39 9.23
N ALA A 110 -58.02 -16.73 9.35
CA ALA A 110 -58.14 -15.29 9.09
C ALA A 110 -57.26 -14.47 10.05
N GLU A 111 -57.27 -14.79 11.35
CA GLU A 111 -56.39 -14.14 12.34
C GLU A 111 -54.90 -14.39 12.05
N ARG A 112 -54.53 -15.61 11.64
CA ARG A 112 -53.14 -15.91 11.26
C ARG A 112 -52.70 -15.11 10.04
N VAL A 113 -53.55 -15.01 9.01
CA VAL A 113 -53.25 -14.22 7.81
C VAL A 113 -53.10 -12.74 8.15
N GLN A 114 -53.94 -12.21 9.04
CA GLN A 114 -53.81 -10.83 9.51
C GLN A 114 -52.48 -10.61 10.26
N ARG A 115 -52.16 -11.47 11.24
CA ARG A 115 -50.87 -11.38 11.97
C ARG A 115 -49.66 -11.52 11.05
N ASP A 116 -49.71 -12.43 10.09
CA ASP A 116 -48.62 -12.59 9.11
C ASP A 116 -48.49 -11.35 8.22
N SER A 117 -49.59 -10.68 7.88
CA SER A 117 -49.57 -9.43 7.12
C SER A 117 -49.00 -8.26 7.92
N GLU A 118 -49.37 -8.16 9.21
CA GLU A 118 -48.84 -7.16 10.15
C GLU A 118 -47.34 -7.36 10.36
N LEU A 119 -46.89 -8.59 10.64
CA LEU A 119 -45.47 -8.93 10.78
C LEU A 119 -44.68 -8.60 9.51
N LYS A 120 -45.23 -8.88 8.32
CA LYS A 120 -44.58 -8.52 7.05
C LYS A 120 -44.48 -7.00 6.88
N ALA A 121 -45.53 -6.25 7.27
CA ALA A 121 -45.51 -4.79 7.23
C ALA A 121 -44.47 -4.22 8.20
N ASP A 122 -44.42 -4.73 9.43
CA ASP A 122 -43.44 -4.33 10.45
C ASP A 122 -42.01 -4.63 10.01
N ILE A 123 -41.76 -5.81 9.43
CA ILE A 123 -40.45 -6.16 8.85
C ILE A 123 -40.09 -5.21 7.70
N ALA A 124 -41.05 -4.85 6.84
CA ALA A 124 -40.80 -3.93 5.73
C ALA A 124 -40.45 -2.52 6.24
N VAL A 125 -41.15 -2.04 7.27
CA VAL A 125 -40.84 -0.77 7.93
C VAL A 125 -39.46 -0.83 8.59
N ALA A 126 -39.16 -1.88 9.36
CA ALA A 126 -37.87 -2.07 9.99
C ALA A 126 -36.72 -2.09 8.97
N ARG A 127 -36.89 -2.78 7.85
CA ARG A 127 -35.92 -2.77 6.75
C ARG A 127 -35.69 -1.38 6.18
N ARG A 128 -36.75 -0.63 5.88
CA ARG A 128 -36.62 0.76 5.40
C ARG A 128 -35.92 1.66 6.41
N THR A 129 -36.19 1.49 7.70
CA THR A 129 -35.49 2.27 8.74
C THR A 129 -34.01 1.92 8.84
N LEU A 130 -33.65 0.64 8.70
CA LEU A 130 -32.26 0.19 8.67
C LEU A 130 -31.51 0.70 7.45
N GLU A 131 -32.14 0.67 6.26
CA GLU A 131 -31.57 1.21 5.03
C GLU A 131 -31.33 2.72 5.16
N ALA A 132 -32.32 3.49 5.64
CA ALA A 132 -32.17 4.92 5.85
C ALA A 132 -31.08 5.26 6.89
N GLN A 133 -30.97 4.47 7.97
CA GLN A 133 -29.90 4.64 8.96
C GLN A 133 -28.53 4.30 8.39
N ALA A 134 -28.41 3.21 7.61
CA ALA A 134 -27.16 2.84 6.97
C ALA A 134 -26.69 3.91 5.97
N GLU A 135 -27.61 4.46 5.18
CA GLU A 135 -27.32 5.55 4.24
C GLU A 135 -26.89 6.83 4.97
N ALA A 136 -27.57 7.19 6.06
CA ALA A 136 -27.16 8.33 6.90
C ALA A 136 -25.75 8.12 7.48
N ILE A 137 -25.46 6.95 8.06
CA ILE A 137 -24.12 6.64 8.60
C ILE A 137 -23.06 6.67 7.51
N ALA A 138 -23.35 6.11 6.32
CA ALA A 138 -22.42 6.14 5.19
C ALA A 138 -22.10 7.58 4.76
N SER A 139 -23.12 8.45 4.69
CA SER A 139 -22.92 9.86 4.32
C SER A 139 -22.09 10.65 5.33
N LEU A 140 -22.31 10.45 6.65
CA LEU A 140 -21.48 11.06 7.69
C LEU A 140 -20.03 10.55 7.61
N SER A 141 -19.84 9.24 7.43
CA SER A 141 -18.51 8.63 7.37
C SER A 141 -17.69 9.08 6.16
N ALA A 142 -18.36 9.33 5.03
CA ALA A 142 -17.72 9.86 3.83
C ALA A 142 -17.25 11.30 4.03
N LEU A 143 -18.09 12.15 4.64
CA LEU A 143 -17.77 13.54 4.91
C LEU A 143 -16.64 13.69 5.96
N ASP A 144 -16.66 12.86 7.01
CA ASP A 144 -15.60 12.85 8.03
C ASP A 144 -14.27 12.34 7.46
N ARG A 145 -14.32 11.31 6.59
CA ARG A 145 -13.13 10.79 5.92
C ARG A 145 -12.51 11.85 5.01
N GLU A 146 -13.30 12.52 4.19
CA GLU A 146 -12.81 13.56 3.27
C GLU A 146 -12.20 14.73 4.03
N GLN A 147 -12.86 15.20 5.11
CA GLN A 147 -12.32 16.25 5.98
C GLN A 147 -11.00 15.85 6.66
N TRP A 148 -10.92 14.62 7.18
CA TRP A 148 -9.67 14.12 7.76
C TRP A 148 -8.54 14.07 6.73
N MET A 149 -8.83 13.57 5.52
CA MET A 149 -7.82 13.49 4.46
C MET A 149 -7.36 14.88 3.99
N LEU A 150 -8.25 15.88 3.97
CA LEU A 150 -7.88 17.27 3.66
C LEU A 150 -6.98 17.88 4.75
N ALA A 151 -7.28 17.61 6.03
CA ALA A 151 -6.44 18.05 7.14
C ALA A 151 -5.06 17.38 7.13
N GLU A 152 -5.00 16.09 6.79
CA GLU A 152 -3.74 15.36 6.65
C GLU A 152 -2.92 15.89 5.47
N LEU A 153 -3.56 16.23 4.36
CA LEU A 153 -2.90 16.90 3.23
C LEU A 153 -2.25 18.23 3.65
N GLU A 154 -3.00 19.09 4.34
CA GLU A 154 -2.49 20.36 4.85
C GLU A 154 -1.29 20.13 5.78
N TYR A 155 -1.39 19.15 6.68
CA TYR A 155 -0.32 18.78 7.58
C TYR A 155 0.94 18.33 6.83
N LEU A 156 0.82 17.44 5.84
CA LEU A 156 1.96 16.95 5.05
C LEU A 156 2.66 18.08 4.28
N VAL A 157 1.89 18.97 3.65
CA VAL A 157 2.43 20.12 2.91
C VAL A 157 3.14 21.09 3.86
N ARG A 158 2.53 21.39 5.02
CA ARG A 158 3.13 22.26 6.03
C ARG A 158 4.41 21.66 6.61
N LEU A 159 4.41 20.36 6.88
CA LEU A 159 5.58 19.63 7.37
C LEU A 159 6.70 19.62 6.31
N ALA A 160 6.36 19.45 5.03
CA ALA A 160 7.32 19.53 3.93
C ALA A 160 7.98 20.91 3.85
N SER A 161 7.17 21.98 3.95
CA SER A 161 7.67 23.36 3.97
C SER A 161 8.60 23.61 5.18
N GLN A 162 8.20 23.18 6.38
CA GLN A 162 9.02 23.32 7.58
C GLN A 162 10.35 22.57 7.46
N ARG A 163 10.33 21.32 6.96
CA ARG A 163 11.56 20.54 6.73
C ARG A 163 12.45 21.20 5.70
N LEU A 164 11.90 21.72 4.62
CA LEU A 164 12.69 22.40 3.59
C LEU A 164 13.46 23.59 4.18
N VAL A 165 12.80 24.40 5.01
CA VAL A 165 13.42 25.57 5.68
C VAL A 165 14.45 25.15 6.75
N THR A 166 14.23 24.03 7.42
CA THR A 166 15.07 23.60 8.56
C THR A 166 16.28 22.75 8.13
N GLU A 167 16.08 21.81 7.22
CA GLU A 167 17.09 20.82 6.84
C GLU A 167 17.89 21.23 5.60
N ASP A 168 17.43 22.24 4.84
CA ASP A 168 18.03 22.72 3.59
C ASP A 168 18.30 21.58 2.59
N ARG A 169 17.48 20.52 2.66
CA ARG A 169 17.56 19.33 1.80
C ARG A 169 16.22 19.07 1.13
N PRO A 170 16.13 19.10 -0.21
CA PRO A 170 14.88 18.90 -0.92
C PRO A 170 14.37 17.46 -0.85
N GLN A 171 15.24 16.48 -0.57
CA GLN A 171 14.84 15.06 -0.49
C GLN A 171 13.75 14.81 0.57
N GLY A 172 13.89 15.38 1.78
CA GLY A 172 12.93 15.21 2.85
C GLY A 172 11.58 15.88 2.59
N ALA A 173 11.59 17.01 1.88
CA ALA A 173 10.37 17.68 1.44
C ALA A 173 9.69 16.93 0.28
N LEU A 174 10.47 16.39 -0.67
CA LEU A 174 9.95 15.63 -1.82
C LEU A 174 9.21 14.36 -1.40
N THR A 175 9.68 13.64 -0.38
CA THR A 175 8.99 12.44 0.12
C THR A 175 7.64 12.79 0.75
N LEU A 176 7.57 13.91 1.49
CA LEU A 176 6.33 14.40 2.10
C LEU A 176 5.34 14.92 1.04
N LEU A 177 5.81 15.68 0.04
CA LEU A 177 4.96 16.14 -1.07
C LEU A 177 4.49 14.96 -1.94
N ALA A 178 5.29 13.91 -2.11
CA ALA A 178 4.87 12.70 -2.79
C ALA A 178 3.80 11.93 -2.00
N ALA A 179 3.89 11.88 -0.67
CA ALA A 179 2.86 11.31 0.17
C ALA A 179 1.55 12.12 0.10
N ALA A 180 1.65 13.46 0.04
CA ALA A 180 0.51 14.35 -0.20
C ALA A 180 -0.17 14.08 -1.56
N ASP A 181 0.61 13.88 -2.64
CA ASP A 181 0.07 13.56 -3.96
C ASP A 181 -0.63 12.19 -4.01
N GLU A 182 -0.09 11.20 -3.29
CA GLU A 182 -0.70 9.88 -3.15
C GLU A 182 -2.01 9.94 -2.35
N LEU A 183 -2.05 10.76 -1.29
CA LEU A 183 -3.27 11.00 -0.53
C LEU A 183 -4.37 11.62 -1.40
N LEU A 184 -4.03 12.64 -2.20
CA LEU A 184 -4.92 13.24 -3.21
C LEU A 184 -5.35 12.22 -4.28
N ARG A 185 -4.55 11.18 -4.55
CA ARG A 185 -4.93 10.07 -5.44
C ARG A 185 -6.00 9.18 -4.92
N SER A 186 -5.98 8.94 -3.62
CA SER A 186 -7.03 8.14 -2.98
C SER A 186 -8.37 8.86 -2.83
N MET A 187 -8.43 10.19 -3.00
CA MET A 187 -9.69 10.97 -2.92
C MET A 187 -10.55 10.93 -4.19
N GLU A 188 -9.96 10.70 -5.37
CA GLU A 188 -10.64 10.62 -6.68
C GLU A 188 -11.67 11.74 -7.00
N SER A 189 -11.58 12.93 -6.40
CA SER A 189 -12.53 14.03 -6.61
C SER A 189 -12.02 15.10 -7.58
N VAL A 190 -12.91 15.70 -8.38
CA VAL A 190 -12.56 16.69 -9.42
C VAL A 190 -11.97 17.97 -8.82
N ASP A 191 -12.43 18.37 -7.63
CA ASP A 191 -11.98 19.59 -6.94
C ASP A 191 -10.50 19.52 -6.50
N THR A 192 -9.94 18.32 -6.37
CA THR A 192 -8.53 18.10 -5.99
C THR A 192 -7.55 18.28 -7.14
N LEU A 193 -8.02 18.36 -8.39
CA LEU A 193 -7.16 18.47 -9.57
C LEU A 193 -6.34 19.78 -9.57
N ALA A 194 -6.95 20.89 -9.16
CA ALA A 194 -6.26 22.17 -9.06
C ALA A 194 -5.11 22.13 -8.04
N VAL A 195 -5.33 21.47 -6.91
CA VAL A 195 -4.30 21.30 -5.86
C VAL A 195 -3.18 20.39 -6.36
N ARG A 196 -3.50 19.31 -7.07
CA ARG A 196 -2.51 18.43 -7.68
C ARG A 196 -1.65 19.11 -8.72
N GLU A 197 -2.21 20.00 -9.53
CA GLU A 197 -1.43 20.74 -10.52
C GLU A 197 -0.37 21.63 -9.83
N VAL A 198 -0.78 22.36 -8.79
CA VAL A 198 0.13 23.17 -7.98
C VAL A 198 1.18 22.29 -7.31
N LEU A 199 0.77 21.18 -6.68
CA LEU A 199 1.67 20.25 -6.02
C LEU A 199 2.67 19.61 -6.99
N ALA A 200 2.23 19.24 -8.19
CA ALA A 200 3.10 18.70 -9.23
C ALA A 200 4.11 19.74 -9.72
N LYS A 201 3.70 21.01 -9.84
CA LYS A 201 4.61 22.12 -10.14
C LYS A 201 5.66 22.27 -9.03
N ASP A 202 5.26 22.24 -7.76
CA ASP A 202 6.18 22.36 -6.62
C ASP A 202 7.15 21.17 -6.57
N ILE A 203 6.67 19.94 -6.74
CA ILE A 203 7.52 18.74 -6.83
C ILE A 203 8.52 18.86 -7.97
N SER A 204 8.08 19.34 -9.15
CA SER A 204 8.97 19.53 -10.30
C SER A 204 10.03 20.61 -10.03
N ALA A 205 9.64 21.72 -9.40
CA ALA A 205 10.55 22.80 -9.02
C ALA A 205 11.60 22.30 -8.01
N LEU A 206 11.19 21.53 -7.00
CA LEU A 206 12.12 20.94 -6.04
C LEU A 206 13.06 19.91 -6.68
N LYS A 207 12.61 19.15 -7.67
CA LYS A 207 13.45 18.19 -8.41
C LYS A 207 14.52 18.86 -9.28
N LEU A 208 14.27 20.08 -9.73
CA LEU A 208 15.24 20.87 -10.49
C LEU A 208 16.36 21.45 -9.61
N VAL A 209 16.18 21.47 -8.29
CA VAL A 209 17.21 21.91 -7.35
C VAL A 209 18.35 20.89 -7.35
N GLN A 210 19.55 21.35 -7.68
CA GLN A 210 20.74 20.52 -7.75
C GLN A 210 21.17 20.11 -6.35
N LEU A 211 21.31 18.79 -6.13
CA LEU A 211 21.68 18.27 -4.83
C LEU A 211 23.21 18.30 -4.66
N VAL A 212 23.69 19.10 -3.71
CA VAL A 212 25.13 19.15 -3.40
C VAL A 212 25.49 17.99 -2.45
N ASP A 213 26.43 17.15 -2.88
CA ASP A 213 27.00 16.07 -2.06
C ASP A 213 27.93 16.65 -0.98
N ARG A 214 27.34 17.14 0.11
CA ARG A 214 28.09 17.72 1.25
C ARG A 214 28.99 16.68 1.92
N GLU A 215 28.59 15.41 1.96
CA GLU A 215 29.37 14.33 2.58
C GLU A 215 30.61 14.01 1.75
N GLY A 216 30.48 13.94 0.43
CA GLY A 216 31.59 13.78 -0.49
C GLY A 216 32.58 14.95 -0.41
N ILE A 217 32.09 16.19 -0.40
CA ILE A 217 32.95 17.38 -0.26
C ILE A 217 33.65 17.39 1.11
N TYR A 218 32.95 17.06 2.19
CA TYR A 218 33.52 16.94 3.53
C TYR A 218 34.65 15.90 3.57
N SER A 219 34.43 14.72 2.99
CA SER A 219 35.44 13.66 2.91
C SER A 219 36.67 14.09 2.10
N ARG A 220 36.47 14.78 0.97
CA ARG A 220 37.58 15.34 0.16
C ARG A 220 38.40 16.37 0.94
N LEU A 221 37.75 17.30 1.64
CA LEU A 221 38.43 18.25 2.53
C LEU A 221 39.16 17.54 3.66
N GLY A 222 38.57 16.48 4.21
CA GLY A 222 39.14 15.63 5.26
C GLY A 222 40.42 14.93 4.82
N ALA A 223 40.46 14.46 3.57
CA ALA A 223 41.65 13.86 2.97
C ALA A 223 42.75 14.90 2.65
N LEU A 224 42.37 16.17 2.42
CA LEU A 224 43.30 17.24 2.11
C LEU A 224 44.10 17.70 3.34
N ILE A 225 43.51 17.67 4.54
CA ILE A 225 44.19 18.04 5.80
C ILE A 225 45.48 17.23 6.03
N PRO A 226 45.48 15.88 6.07
CA PRO A 226 46.70 15.10 6.28
C PRO A 226 47.68 15.25 5.11
N ALA A 227 47.20 15.45 3.88
CA ALA A 227 48.06 15.71 2.73
C ALA A 227 48.82 17.05 2.89
N MET A 228 48.17 18.10 3.40
CA MET A 228 48.81 19.39 3.68
C MET A 228 49.80 19.32 4.84
N LEU A 229 49.52 18.50 5.86
CA LEU A 229 50.47 18.27 6.96
C LEU A 229 51.72 17.51 6.49
N ALA A 230 51.55 16.61 5.51
CA ALA A 230 52.60 15.79 4.92
C ALA A 230 53.35 16.47 3.76
N LEU A 231 52.94 17.67 3.32
CA LEU A 231 53.61 18.39 2.25
C LEU A 231 55.06 18.67 2.67
N PRO A 232 56.07 18.19 1.91
CA PRO A 232 57.45 18.57 2.16
C PRO A 232 57.55 20.08 1.94
N ALA A 233 57.96 20.81 2.98
CA ALA A 233 58.36 22.19 2.79
C ALA A 233 59.48 22.23 1.76
N VAL A 234 59.45 23.25 0.91
CA VAL A 234 60.38 23.46 -0.19
C VAL A 234 61.80 23.14 0.28
N PRO A 235 62.54 22.22 -0.36
CA PRO A 235 63.93 22.04 0.00
C PRO A 235 64.67 23.35 -0.28
N SER A 236 65.22 23.95 0.76
CA SER A 236 66.30 24.93 0.67
C SER A 236 67.59 24.35 0.06
N THR A 237 67.53 23.14 -0.51
CA THR A 237 68.55 22.45 -1.29
C THR A 237 68.76 23.10 -2.67
N GLY A 238 68.86 24.42 -2.72
CA GLY A 238 69.46 25.15 -3.83
C GLY A 238 70.85 25.68 -3.49
N LEU A 239 71.28 25.60 -2.23
CA LEU A 239 72.55 26.20 -1.78
C LEU A 239 73.58 25.18 -1.26
N LEU A 240 73.19 23.93 -1.00
CA LEU A 240 74.11 22.92 -0.46
C LEU A 240 74.76 22.05 -1.56
N GLU A 241 74.08 21.76 -2.69
CA GLU A 241 74.68 20.99 -3.80
C GLU A 241 75.71 21.80 -4.63
N LEU A 242 75.71 23.14 -4.53
CA LEU A 242 76.71 23.98 -5.20
C LEU A 242 78.06 24.03 -4.45
N SER A 243 78.13 23.51 -3.22
CA SER A 243 79.40 23.42 -2.47
C SER A 243 80.20 22.17 -2.81
N GLU A 244 79.55 21.04 -3.12
CA GLU A 244 80.24 19.79 -3.46
C GLU A 244 80.64 19.72 -4.94
N ALA A 245 79.89 20.36 -5.85
CA ALA A 245 80.27 20.43 -7.27
C ALA A 245 81.52 21.31 -7.52
N ALA A 246 81.90 22.19 -6.58
CA ALA A 246 83.08 23.04 -6.70
C ALA A 246 84.39 22.38 -6.24
N GLN A 247 84.35 21.17 -5.66
CA GLN A 247 85.55 20.47 -5.17
C GLN A 247 86.08 19.37 -6.10
N SER A 248 85.36 19.00 -7.17
CA SER A 248 85.80 17.93 -8.07
C SER A 248 86.76 18.35 -9.20
N ASP A 249 86.99 19.65 -9.43
CA ASP A 249 87.79 20.15 -10.57
C ASP A 249 89.25 20.53 -10.22
N LYS A 250 89.75 20.21 -9.02
CA LYS A 250 91.13 20.55 -8.60
C LYS A 250 92.11 19.37 -8.58
N GLN A 251 91.81 18.29 -9.31
CA GLN A 251 92.66 17.10 -9.37
C GLN A 251 93.00 16.69 -10.82
N SER A 252 93.31 17.64 -11.73
CA SER A 252 93.77 17.27 -13.07
C SER A 252 94.58 18.36 -13.79
N GLU A 253 95.61 18.94 -13.14
CA GLU A 253 96.51 19.87 -13.86
C GLU A 253 97.92 19.97 -13.25
N ALA A 254 98.40 18.89 -12.62
CA ALA A 254 99.74 18.82 -12.05
C ALA A 254 100.55 17.66 -12.62
N ASN A 255 100.65 17.54 -13.95
CA ASN A 255 101.62 16.67 -14.65
C ASN A 255 101.76 17.08 -16.12
N ALA A 256 102.62 18.06 -16.39
CA ALA A 256 103.32 18.38 -17.66
C ALA A 256 103.65 19.88 -17.61
N SER A 257 104.86 20.33 -17.29
CA SER A 257 105.98 20.22 -18.22
C SER A 257 107.24 20.71 -17.49
N ALA A 258 108.26 19.85 -17.45
CA ALA A 258 109.65 20.24 -17.26
C ALA A 258 110.37 20.08 -18.60
N SER A 259 111.43 20.87 -18.78
CA SER A 259 112.24 21.08 -19.99
C SER A 259 111.58 21.96 -21.05
N ALA A 260 112.26 22.83 -21.80
CA ALA A 260 113.55 23.51 -21.75
C ALA A 260 113.51 24.42 -22.99
N GLN A 261 114.02 25.65 -22.94
CA GLN A 261 115.21 26.05 -23.70
C GLN A 261 115.45 27.56 -23.60
N SER A 262 116.72 27.84 -23.38
CA SER A 262 117.48 29.07 -23.40
C SER A 262 117.32 29.95 -24.65
N GLY A 263 117.42 31.25 -24.43
CA GLY A 263 117.88 32.24 -25.41
C GLY A 263 118.16 33.56 -24.68
N GLU A 264 119.22 34.24 -25.05
CA GLU A 264 119.79 35.51 -24.56
C GLU A 264 118.83 36.44 -23.78
N GLN A 265 119.21 37.12 -22.69
CA GLN A 265 120.20 38.21 -22.69
C GLN A 265 120.90 38.32 -21.33
N ALA A 266 122.22 38.52 -21.42
CA ALA A 266 123.11 38.82 -20.32
C ALA A 266 122.82 40.20 -19.71
N ASN A 267 123.07 40.28 -18.41
CA ASN A 267 123.27 41.50 -17.61
C ASN A 267 122.00 42.28 -17.18
N MET A 268 121.27 41.74 -16.20
CA MET A 268 120.35 42.51 -15.36
C MET A 268 120.27 41.89 -13.96
N ALA A 269 120.23 42.72 -12.94
CA ALA A 269 120.49 42.34 -11.57
C ALA A 269 119.33 41.55 -10.94
N TRP A 270 119.67 40.60 -10.08
CA TRP A 270 118.75 39.61 -9.48
C TRP A 270 117.52 40.23 -8.77
N HIS A 271 117.65 41.47 -8.31
CA HIS A 271 116.59 42.22 -7.63
C HIS A 271 115.45 42.67 -8.57
N GLU A 272 115.73 42.96 -9.84
CA GLU A 272 114.67 43.32 -10.82
C GLU A 272 113.86 42.11 -11.27
N ARG A 273 114.49 40.93 -11.30
CA ARG A 273 113.80 39.64 -11.54
C ARG A 273 112.85 39.29 -10.40
N LEU A 274 113.25 39.56 -9.16
CA LEU A 274 112.41 39.30 -7.98
C LEU A 274 111.22 40.27 -7.93
N TRP A 275 111.44 41.55 -8.21
CA TRP A 275 110.39 42.58 -8.23
C TRP A 275 109.36 42.38 -9.36
N SER A 276 109.81 42.02 -10.56
CA SER A 276 108.92 41.75 -11.70
C SER A 276 108.09 40.48 -11.50
N ASN A 277 108.65 39.44 -10.87
CA ASN A 277 107.92 38.23 -10.51
C ASN A 277 106.91 38.48 -9.38
N ALA A 278 107.28 39.23 -8.33
CA ALA A 278 106.37 39.58 -7.23
C ALA A 278 105.20 40.46 -7.69
N LYS A 279 105.43 41.38 -8.63
CA LYS A 279 104.36 42.23 -9.19
C LYS A 279 103.42 41.42 -10.09
N LYS A 280 103.95 40.47 -10.87
CA LYS A 280 103.13 39.57 -11.70
C LYS A 280 102.27 38.64 -10.84
N THR A 281 102.81 38.06 -9.78
CA THR A 281 102.05 37.19 -8.86
C THR A 281 100.99 37.97 -8.08
N LEU A 282 101.29 39.19 -7.63
CA LEU A 282 100.32 40.02 -6.90
C LEU A 282 99.18 40.54 -7.79
N SER A 283 99.48 40.93 -9.04
CA SER A 283 98.45 41.35 -10.01
C SER A 283 97.56 40.20 -10.52
N GLY A 284 98.06 38.96 -10.48
CA GLY A 284 97.29 37.74 -10.74
C GLY A 284 96.37 37.39 -9.57
N PHE A 285 96.84 37.56 -8.33
CA PHE A 285 96.08 37.26 -7.12
C PHE A 285 94.90 38.22 -6.91
N VAL A 286 95.08 39.53 -7.10
CA VAL A 286 94.01 40.53 -6.89
C VAL A 286 92.91 40.41 -7.96
N ARG A 287 93.26 40.01 -9.19
CA ARG A 287 92.29 39.89 -10.29
C ARG A 287 91.46 38.59 -10.22
N ASN A 288 92.00 37.53 -9.62
CA ASN A 288 91.31 36.24 -9.53
C ASN A 288 90.55 36.02 -8.20
N HIS A 289 90.67 36.94 -7.23
CA HIS A 289 90.06 36.80 -5.90
C HIS A 289 88.95 37.82 -5.58
N PHE A 290 88.69 38.80 -6.45
CA PHE A 290 87.56 39.73 -6.32
C PHE A 290 86.61 39.61 -7.51
N HIS A 291 85.78 38.57 -7.51
CA HIS A 291 84.60 38.51 -8.37
C HIS A 291 83.41 39.15 -7.64
N VAL A 292 83.17 40.44 -7.87
CA VAL A 292 81.90 41.09 -7.48
C VAL A 292 80.86 40.74 -8.54
N ARG A 293 80.01 39.73 -8.28
CA ARG A 293 78.76 39.53 -9.02
C ARG A 293 77.63 40.21 -8.25
N TYR A 294 77.15 41.32 -8.78
CA TYR A 294 75.83 41.84 -8.39
C TYR A 294 74.76 40.88 -8.92
N ARG A 295 73.94 40.33 -8.01
CA ARG A 295 72.73 39.58 -8.32
C ARG A 295 71.68 39.91 -7.27
N ASP A 296 70.95 41.00 -7.47
CA ASP A 296 69.77 41.33 -6.68
C ASP A 296 68.55 40.62 -7.29
N ILE A 297 68.51 39.29 -7.15
CA ILE A 297 67.23 38.60 -7.01
C ILE A 297 66.86 38.85 -5.55
N PRO A 298 65.66 39.38 -5.23
CA PRO A 298 65.28 39.56 -3.83
C PRO A 298 65.38 38.19 -3.14
N VAL A 299 66.29 38.11 -2.18
CA VAL A 299 66.49 36.92 -1.35
C VAL A 299 65.20 36.71 -0.60
N GLN A 300 64.38 35.75 -1.04
CA GLN A 300 63.21 35.32 -0.31
C GLN A 300 63.69 34.94 1.10
N PRO A 301 63.18 35.54 2.19
CA PRO A 301 63.61 35.19 3.52
C PRO A 301 63.34 33.70 3.74
N LEU A 302 64.39 32.95 4.10
CA LEU A 302 64.24 31.54 4.46
C LEU A 302 63.23 31.47 5.61
N ILE A 303 62.11 30.78 5.38
CA ILE A 303 61.13 30.49 6.42
C ILE A 303 61.84 29.58 7.44
N SER A 304 61.78 29.91 8.72
CA SER A 304 62.34 29.02 9.75
C SER A 304 61.47 27.75 9.86
N ALA A 305 62.06 26.62 10.25
CA ALA A 305 61.30 25.36 10.42
C ALA A 305 60.08 25.51 11.36
N GLU A 306 60.17 26.43 12.33
CA GLU A 306 59.06 26.80 13.21
C GLU A 306 57.92 27.54 12.47
N GLN A 307 58.26 28.47 11.58
CA GLN A 307 57.30 29.20 10.75
C GLN A 307 56.62 28.29 9.72
N GLU A 308 57.33 27.29 9.19
CA GLU A 308 56.75 26.27 8.30
C GLU A 308 55.71 25.41 9.04
N GLN A 309 56.02 25.02 10.28
CA GLN A 309 55.10 24.21 11.08
C GLN A 309 53.86 25.01 11.49
N TRP A 310 54.03 26.30 11.80
CA TRP A 310 52.91 27.19 12.06
C TRP A 310 52.02 27.37 10.82
N LEU A 311 52.61 27.56 9.63
CA LEU A 311 51.87 27.69 8.38
C LEU A 311 51.04 26.44 8.05
N ARG A 312 51.59 25.24 8.26
CA ARG A 312 50.83 23.99 8.09
C ARG A 312 49.66 23.89 9.06
N HIS A 313 49.86 24.34 10.30
CA HIS A 313 48.80 24.35 11.31
C HIS A 313 47.69 25.34 10.95
N ASP A 314 48.05 26.52 10.49
CA ASP A 314 47.09 27.53 10.03
C ASP A 314 46.26 27.03 8.83
N LEU A 315 46.90 26.39 7.83
CA LEU A 315 46.20 25.76 6.71
C LEU A 315 45.23 24.66 7.20
N ALA A 316 45.67 23.82 8.13
CA ALA A 316 44.83 22.75 8.69
C ALA A 316 43.63 23.30 9.48
N ILE A 317 43.82 24.38 10.26
CA ILE A 317 42.73 25.06 10.97
C ILE A 317 41.74 25.64 9.98
N ASN A 318 42.19 26.36 8.96
CA ASN A 318 41.28 26.98 7.99
C ASN A 318 40.52 25.93 7.16
N LEU A 319 41.16 24.82 6.78
CA LEU A 319 40.48 23.67 6.16
C LEU A 319 39.46 23.01 7.11
N SER A 320 39.77 22.91 8.40
CA SER A 320 38.84 22.40 9.41
C SER A 320 37.65 23.34 9.61
N ASN A 321 37.88 24.66 9.59
CA ASN A 321 36.83 25.66 9.63
C ASN A 321 35.95 25.58 8.38
N ALA A 322 36.53 25.39 7.20
CA ALA A 322 35.80 25.15 5.95
C ALA A 322 34.90 23.90 6.07
N GLN A 323 35.41 22.79 6.61
CA GLN A 323 34.62 21.58 6.85
C GLN A 323 33.44 21.82 7.78
N GLN A 324 33.65 22.55 8.88
CA GLN A 324 32.56 22.87 9.81
C GLN A 324 31.53 23.79 9.17
N ALA A 325 31.96 24.82 8.43
CA ALA A 325 31.08 25.73 7.72
C ALA A 325 30.25 25.01 6.65
N LEU A 326 30.84 24.06 5.92
CA LEU A 326 30.16 23.20 4.95
C LEU A 326 29.03 22.38 5.61
N LEU A 327 29.29 21.78 6.78
CA LEU A 327 28.28 21.00 7.52
C LEU A 327 27.12 21.87 8.00
N ARG A 328 27.41 23.11 8.42
CA ARG A 328 26.40 24.08 8.87
C ARG A 328 25.69 24.81 7.73
N GLY A 329 26.10 24.65 6.47
CA GLY A 329 25.55 25.38 5.33
C GLY A 329 25.96 26.85 5.29
N GLU A 330 27.04 27.24 5.96
CA GLU A 330 27.53 28.61 6.06
C GLU A 330 28.47 28.94 4.88
N GLN A 331 27.90 29.16 3.68
CA GLN A 331 28.70 29.38 2.45
C GLN A 331 29.71 30.53 2.57
N GLY A 332 29.34 31.66 3.17
CA GLY A 332 30.26 32.80 3.30
C GLY A 332 31.51 32.50 4.13
N ILE A 333 31.38 31.68 5.19
CA ILE A 333 32.53 31.28 6.02
C ILE A 333 33.36 30.22 5.29
N TYR A 334 32.71 29.30 4.57
CA TYR A 334 33.36 28.32 3.72
C TYR A 334 34.25 29.00 2.67
N ASP A 335 33.70 29.91 1.86
CA ASP A 335 34.42 30.62 0.80
C ASP A 335 35.58 31.46 1.37
N ALA A 336 35.35 32.15 2.49
CA ALA A 336 36.39 32.94 3.15
C ALA A 336 37.55 32.06 3.66
N SER A 337 37.25 30.94 4.31
CA SER A 337 38.27 30.02 4.82
C SER A 337 39.09 29.37 3.70
N LEU A 338 38.47 29.05 2.56
CA LEU A 338 39.18 28.55 1.38
C LEU A 338 40.01 29.63 0.69
N ALA A 339 39.54 30.89 0.67
CA ALA A 339 40.30 32.00 0.12
C ALA A 339 41.61 32.22 0.88
N VAL A 340 41.58 32.17 2.22
CA VAL A 340 42.78 32.27 3.06
C VAL A 340 43.75 31.11 2.78
N VAL A 341 43.25 29.88 2.67
CA VAL A 341 44.06 28.71 2.32
C VAL A 341 44.72 28.89 0.95
N ALA A 342 43.96 29.35 -0.05
CA ALA A 342 44.48 29.59 -1.40
C ALA A 342 45.54 30.70 -1.42
N GLU A 343 45.34 31.78 -0.67
CA GLU A 343 46.27 32.90 -0.55
C GLU A 343 47.59 32.46 0.12
N HIS A 344 47.52 31.74 1.24
CA HIS A 344 48.71 31.23 1.94
C HIS A 344 49.44 30.16 1.10
N LEU A 345 48.73 29.29 0.37
CA LEU A 345 49.36 28.35 -0.56
C LEU A 345 50.06 29.07 -1.70
N ALA A 346 49.44 30.09 -2.29
CA ALA A 346 50.08 30.90 -3.32
C ALA A 346 51.31 31.59 -2.75
N GLN A 347 51.20 32.32 -1.65
CA GLN A 347 52.30 33.16 -1.14
C GLN A 347 53.55 32.37 -0.73
N TYR A 348 53.38 31.17 -0.16
CA TYR A 348 54.47 30.43 0.49
C TYR A 348 54.87 29.13 -0.22
N PHE A 349 54.04 28.55 -1.11
CA PHE A 349 54.31 27.26 -1.77
C PHE A 349 54.51 27.36 -3.30
N GLN A 350 54.64 28.57 -3.85
CA GLN A 350 54.79 28.88 -5.29
C GLN A 350 56.04 28.27 -6.00
N GLY A 351 56.85 27.44 -5.34
CA GLY A 351 58.02 26.76 -5.92
C GLY A 351 57.85 25.26 -6.21
N ALA A 352 56.76 24.62 -5.78
CA ALA A 352 56.55 23.20 -6.02
C ALA A 352 55.82 22.99 -7.35
N ALA A 353 56.56 22.83 -8.44
CA ALA A 353 56.07 22.52 -9.80
C ALA A 353 55.31 21.17 -9.94
N ARG A 354 54.68 20.67 -8.87
CA ARG A 354 53.93 19.41 -8.79
C ARG A 354 52.46 19.56 -8.35
N THR A 355 51.98 20.76 -8.03
CA THR A 355 50.60 20.96 -7.55
C THR A 355 49.59 21.25 -8.67
N SER A 356 50.02 21.55 -9.89
CA SER A 356 49.13 21.77 -11.03
C SER A 356 48.44 20.50 -11.54
N SER A 357 48.85 19.31 -11.11
CA SER A 357 48.22 18.03 -11.47
C SER A 357 47.23 17.49 -10.43
N LEU A 358 46.94 18.24 -9.35
CA LEU A 358 45.99 17.85 -8.30
C LEU A 358 44.75 18.75 -8.25
N LEU A 359 44.68 19.75 -9.13
CA LEU A 359 43.59 20.73 -9.25
C LEU A 359 42.71 20.53 -10.50
N GLU A 360 42.96 19.45 -11.25
CA GLU A 360 42.07 18.90 -12.28
C GLU A 360 41.49 17.58 -11.76
#